data_AF-A0A2S6TNA3-F1
#
_entry.id   AF-A0A2S6TNA3-F1
#
_cell.length_a   1.000
_cell.length_b   1.000
_cell.length_c   1.000
_cell.angle_alpha   90.00
_cell.angle_beta   90.00
_cell.angle_gamma   90.00
#
_symmetry.space_group_name_H-M   'P 1'
#
loop_
_entity.id
_entity.type
_entity.pdbx_description
1 polymer ?
#
loop_
_entity_poly.entity_id
_entity_poly.type
_entity_poly.pdbx_seq_one_letter_code
_entity_poly.pdbx_strand_id
1 'polypeptide(L)'
;GADTYFYLATTDGSTTPGSGDVIATANFVSGTDKFVFKSSAFGDGGLLGTVSITDVPFDTNESKTLTNLTTAANTDREAYFVELTTDSTLNAALFNSIDTAVAAPTGDGKADGKGFIIVDNGIDTKILFDPDFSAASGGSLIEIATITGLADGSTIDDAIDNPDLVVVP
;
A
#
# COMPACT_ATOMS: atom_id res chain seq x y z
N GLY A 1 -14.24 -1.87 -18.09
CA GLY A 1 -13.83 -1.05 -19.23
C GLY A 1 -12.33 -0.95 -19.15
N ALA A 2 -11.71 0.15 -19.53
CA ALA A 2 -10.53 0.63 -18.81
C ALA A 2 -11.06 1.70 -17.86
N ASP A 3 -11.33 1.29 -16.62
CA ASP A 3 -12.01 2.10 -15.62
C ASP A 3 -10.97 2.78 -14.72
N THR A 4 -11.27 4.01 -14.28
CA THR A 4 -10.37 4.79 -13.40
C THR A 4 -11.06 5.08 -12.08
N TYR A 5 -10.50 4.59 -11.00
CA TYR A 5 -10.99 4.76 -9.64
C TYR A 5 -10.27 5.94 -8.99
N PHE A 6 -10.93 7.10 -8.94
CA PHE A 6 -10.42 8.27 -8.24
C PHE A 6 -10.74 8.18 -6.75
N TYR A 7 -9.74 7.83 -5.95
CA TYR A 7 -9.91 7.84 -4.51
C TYR A 7 -9.64 9.24 -3.97
N LEU A 8 -10.70 9.88 -3.50
CA LEU A 8 -10.62 11.08 -2.68
C LEU A 8 -10.72 10.58 -1.24
N ALA A 9 -9.69 10.77 -0.42
CA ALA A 9 -9.76 10.34 0.98
C ALA A 9 -10.92 11.05 1.70
N THR A 10 -12.06 10.36 1.83
CA THR A 10 -13.29 10.89 2.41
C THR A 10 -13.52 10.34 3.81
N THR A 11 -12.49 10.25 4.64
CA THR A 11 -12.64 10.02 6.09
C THR A 11 -13.43 8.73 6.46
N ASP A 12 -13.49 7.74 5.57
CA ASP A 12 -14.22 6.48 5.75
C ASP A 12 -13.30 5.30 6.12
N GLY A 13 -11.99 5.40 5.86
CA GLY A 13 -11.01 4.49 6.44
C GLY A 13 -10.84 4.66 7.95
N SER A 14 -10.68 3.54 8.66
CA SER A 14 -10.33 3.47 10.08
C SER A 14 -9.12 2.58 10.26
N THR A 15 -8.56 2.60 11.47
CA THR A 15 -7.51 1.68 11.91
C THR A 15 -8.07 0.28 12.27
N THR A 16 -9.39 0.11 12.13
CA THR A 16 -10.08 -1.18 12.28
C THR A 16 -10.02 -1.96 10.97
N PRO A 17 -9.38 -3.14 10.93
CA PRO A 17 -9.33 -3.94 9.69
C PRO A 17 -10.73 -4.25 9.15
N GLY A 18 -10.89 -4.13 7.83
CA GLY A 18 -12.16 -4.28 7.13
C GLY A 18 -13.07 -3.05 7.14
N SER A 19 -12.59 -1.89 7.62
CA SER A 19 -13.37 -0.65 7.61
C SER A 19 -13.33 0.10 6.28
N GLY A 20 -12.38 -0.23 5.39
CA GLY A 20 -12.23 0.44 4.11
C GLY A 20 -13.32 0.06 3.12
N ASP A 21 -13.32 0.74 1.97
CA ASP A 21 -14.22 0.43 0.87
C ASP A 21 -13.97 -0.98 0.33
N VAL A 22 -15.03 -1.67 -0.09
CA VAL A 22 -14.90 -2.99 -0.71
C VAL A 22 -15.00 -2.87 -2.24
N ILE A 23 -13.94 -3.31 -2.91
CA ILE A 23 -13.83 -3.35 -4.35
C ILE A 23 -13.81 -4.83 -4.78
N ALA A 24 -14.83 -5.25 -5.52
CA ALA A 24 -14.86 -6.61 -6.07
C ALA A 24 -14.03 -6.67 -7.36
N THR A 25 -13.22 -7.71 -7.54
CA THR A 25 -12.47 -7.96 -8.79
C THR A 25 -13.32 -8.09 -10.04
N ALA A 26 -14.60 -8.45 -9.92
CA ALA A 26 -15.53 -8.37 -11.05
C ALA A 26 -15.63 -6.95 -11.64
N ASN A 27 -15.22 -5.93 -10.88
CA ASN A 27 -15.16 -4.53 -11.29
C ASN A 27 -13.72 -4.03 -11.56
N PHE A 28 -12.67 -4.74 -11.10
CA PHE A 28 -11.27 -4.32 -11.26
C PHE A 28 -10.48 -5.36 -12.06
N VAL A 29 -10.01 -4.96 -13.24
CA VAL A 29 -9.19 -5.73 -14.17
C VAL A 29 -7.77 -5.15 -14.20
N SER A 30 -6.84 -5.80 -13.52
CA SER A 30 -5.40 -5.46 -13.58
C SER A 30 -4.88 -5.42 -15.04
N GLY A 31 -3.92 -4.55 -15.29
CA GLY A 31 -3.39 -4.14 -16.59
C GLY A 31 -4.29 -3.18 -17.39
N THR A 32 -5.54 -2.97 -16.96
CA THR A 32 -6.56 -2.23 -17.73
C THR A 32 -7.25 -1.14 -16.90
N ASP A 33 -7.52 -1.41 -15.64
CA ASP A 33 -8.13 -0.47 -14.70
C ASP A 33 -7.07 0.20 -13.84
N LYS A 34 -7.29 1.46 -13.47
CA LYS A 34 -6.32 2.27 -12.72
C LYS A 34 -6.90 2.83 -11.44
N PHE A 35 -6.18 2.64 -10.33
CA PHE A 35 -6.39 3.40 -9.12
C PHE A 35 -5.64 4.73 -9.19
N VAL A 36 -6.32 5.82 -8.84
CA VAL A 36 -5.74 7.16 -8.83
C VAL A 36 -5.89 7.81 -7.46
N PHE A 37 -4.79 7.93 -6.71
CA PHE A 37 -4.74 8.72 -5.47
C PHE A 37 -4.33 10.16 -5.79
N LYS A 38 -5.12 11.13 -5.33
CA LYS A 38 -4.79 12.55 -5.49
C LYS A 38 -3.87 13.04 -4.38
N SER A 39 -2.87 13.86 -4.71
CA SER A 39 -1.89 14.42 -3.77
C SER A 39 -2.51 15.19 -2.59
N SER A 40 -3.73 15.69 -2.74
CA SER A 40 -4.47 16.31 -1.62
C SER A 40 -4.72 15.34 -0.45
N ALA A 41 -4.73 14.03 -0.69
CA ALA A 41 -4.76 13.01 0.37
C ALA A 41 -3.46 12.98 1.21
N PHE A 42 -2.39 13.60 0.71
CA PHE A 42 -1.05 13.61 1.29
C PHE A 42 -0.77 14.91 2.07
N GLY A 43 -1.77 15.80 2.22
CA GLY A 43 -1.59 17.14 2.79
C GLY A 43 -0.72 18.03 1.90
N ASP A 44 -0.97 19.34 1.89
CA ASP A 44 -0.23 20.28 1.04
C ASP A 44 1.27 20.31 1.43
N GLY A 45 2.10 19.44 0.83
CA GLY A 45 3.53 19.42 1.14
C GLY A 45 4.42 18.27 0.64
N GLY A 46 3.98 17.34 -0.22
CA GLY A 46 4.75 16.09 -0.42
C GLY A 46 5.13 15.63 -1.82
N LEU A 47 4.28 15.77 -2.84
CA LEU A 47 4.50 15.08 -4.12
C LEU A 47 4.97 16.06 -5.20
N LEU A 48 6.23 15.92 -5.63
CA LEU A 48 6.81 16.69 -6.74
C LEU A 48 6.59 16.04 -8.12
N GLY A 49 5.99 14.84 -8.16
CA GLY A 49 5.76 14.04 -9.37
C GLY A 49 4.90 12.80 -9.10
N THR A 50 4.89 11.87 -10.06
CA THR A 50 4.25 10.54 -9.91
C THR A 50 4.95 9.74 -8.82
N VAL A 51 4.21 9.18 -7.87
CA VAL A 51 4.76 8.24 -6.88
C VAL A 51 5.16 6.95 -7.57
N SER A 52 6.37 6.47 -7.27
CA SER A 52 6.78 5.11 -7.65
C SER A 52 6.39 4.15 -6.55
N ILE A 53 5.94 2.96 -6.91
CA ILE A 53 5.69 1.90 -5.94
C ILE A 53 6.97 1.06 -5.90
N THR A 54 7.49 0.84 -4.69
CA THR A 54 8.57 -0.12 -4.52
C THR A 54 7.97 -1.50 -4.21
N ASP A 55 8.19 -2.44 -5.12
CA ASP A 55 7.89 -3.86 -4.91
C ASP A 55 8.83 -4.44 -3.84
N VAL A 56 8.24 -5.01 -2.78
CA VAL A 56 8.96 -5.64 -1.68
C VAL A 56 9.15 -7.11 -2.01
N PRO A 57 10.40 -7.61 -2.08
CA PRO A 57 10.66 -9.00 -2.43
C PRO A 57 9.91 -9.98 -1.51
N PHE A 58 9.04 -10.78 -2.14
CA PHE A 58 8.29 -11.84 -1.49
C PHE A 58 9.22 -12.91 -0.87
N ASP A 59 8.86 -13.39 0.32
CA ASP A 59 9.38 -14.61 0.92
C ASP A 59 8.23 -15.38 1.59
N THR A 60 8.29 -16.70 1.54
CA THR A 60 7.36 -17.59 2.25
C THR A 60 7.39 -17.45 3.79
N ASN A 61 8.31 -16.66 4.33
CA ASN A 61 8.40 -16.31 5.73
C ASN A 61 8.10 -14.81 5.91
N GLU A 62 6.97 -14.52 6.55
CA GLU A 62 6.51 -13.15 6.83
C GLU A 62 7.59 -12.26 7.49
N SER A 63 8.37 -12.79 8.43
CA SER A 63 9.43 -12.02 9.09
C SER A 63 10.54 -11.58 8.13
N LYS A 64 10.79 -12.37 7.08
CA LYS A 64 11.75 -11.98 6.04
C LYS A 64 11.14 -10.96 5.09
N THR A 65 9.88 -11.10 4.71
CA THR A 65 9.17 -10.06 3.94
C THR A 65 9.21 -8.72 4.67
N LEU A 66 8.96 -8.71 5.99
CA LEU A 66 9.08 -7.50 6.80
C LEU A 66 10.52 -6.95 6.87
N THR A 67 11.54 -7.83 6.87
CA THR A 67 12.94 -7.40 6.79
C THR A 67 13.26 -6.76 5.43
N ASN A 68 12.71 -7.30 4.35
CA ASN A 68 12.82 -6.74 3.01
C ASN A 68 12.11 -5.39 2.92
N LEU A 69 10.92 -5.26 3.53
CA LEU A 69 10.19 -4.00 3.64
C LEU A 69 11.00 -2.93 4.38
N THR A 70 11.64 -3.27 5.51
CA THR A 70 12.56 -2.34 6.18
C THR A 70 13.72 -1.93 5.27
N THR A 71 14.22 -2.84 4.44
CA THR A 71 15.30 -2.51 3.49
C THR A 71 14.81 -1.55 2.40
N ALA A 72 13.65 -1.82 1.81
CA ALA A 72 13.00 -0.95 0.83
C ALA A 72 12.74 0.46 1.40
N ALA A 73 12.24 0.53 2.63
CA ALA A 73 11.97 1.78 3.34
C ALA A 73 13.22 2.56 3.76
N ASN A 74 14.43 2.02 3.57
CA ASN A 74 15.66 2.82 3.68
C ASN A 74 15.99 3.59 2.39
N THR A 75 15.35 3.27 1.27
CA THR A 75 15.69 3.82 -0.06
C THR A 75 14.54 4.50 -0.79
N ASP A 76 13.29 4.21 -0.40
CA ASP A 76 12.07 4.84 -0.91
C ASP A 76 11.29 5.48 0.25
N ARG A 77 10.43 6.46 -0.06
CA ARG A 77 9.65 7.26 0.90
C ARG A 77 8.15 7.24 0.63
N GLU A 78 7.68 6.66 -0.46
CA GLU A 78 6.40 7.05 -1.03
C GLU A 78 5.34 5.95 -0.97
N ALA A 79 5.62 4.77 -1.54
CA ALA A 79 4.67 3.65 -1.55
C ALA A 79 5.34 2.27 -1.66
N TYR A 80 4.70 1.25 -1.09
CA TYR A 80 5.20 -0.14 -1.12
C TYR A 80 4.11 -1.13 -1.53
N PHE A 81 4.51 -2.12 -2.34
CA PHE A 81 3.72 -3.33 -2.57
C PHE A 81 4.32 -4.48 -1.76
N VAL A 82 3.52 -5.08 -0.88
CA VAL A 82 3.95 -6.12 0.07
C VAL A 82 3.14 -7.38 -0.19
N GLU A 83 3.79 -8.36 -0.82
CA GLU A 83 3.22 -9.68 -1.02
C GLU A 83 3.51 -10.59 0.18
N LEU A 84 2.47 -11.22 0.71
CA LEU A 84 2.50 -12.12 1.86
C LEU A 84 2.04 -13.52 1.47
N THR A 85 2.31 -14.50 2.33
CA THR A 85 1.85 -15.87 2.10
C THR A 85 0.34 -15.97 2.13
N THR A 86 -0.21 -16.92 1.36
CA THR A 86 -1.66 -17.07 1.14
C THR A 86 -2.49 -17.34 2.40
N ASP A 87 -1.83 -17.62 3.52
CA ASP A 87 -2.43 -17.88 4.83
C ASP A 87 -2.24 -16.73 5.84
N SER A 88 -1.50 -15.67 5.49
CA SER A 88 -1.35 -14.49 6.34
C SER A 88 -2.71 -13.83 6.55
N THR A 89 -3.10 -13.65 7.82
CA THR A 89 -4.35 -12.97 8.16
C THR A 89 -4.10 -11.46 8.20
N LEU A 90 -4.72 -10.72 7.27
CA LEU A 90 -4.66 -9.26 7.21
C LEU A 90 -5.44 -8.64 8.39
N ASN A 91 -4.74 -8.37 9.48
CA ASN A 91 -5.30 -7.88 10.73
C ASN A 91 -4.44 -6.77 11.34
N ALA A 92 -4.94 -6.19 12.44
CA ALA A 92 -4.29 -5.05 13.10
C ALA A 92 -2.87 -5.38 13.61
N ALA A 93 -2.60 -6.62 14.02
CA ALA A 93 -1.28 -7.01 14.50
C ALA A 93 -0.26 -7.04 13.35
N LEU A 94 -0.65 -7.61 12.20
CA LEU A 94 0.17 -7.60 11.00
C LEU A 94 0.38 -6.17 10.47
N PHE A 95 -0.67 -5.35 10.43
CA PHE A 95 -0.56 -3.95 10.02
C PHE A 95 0.37 -3.15 10.94
N ASN A 96 0.33 -3.41 12.24
CA ASN A 96 1.29 -2.83 13.19
C ASN A 96 2.74 -3.31 12.92
N SER A 97 2.94 -4.57 12.55
CA SER A 97 4.27 -5.08 12.17
C SER A 97 4.80 -4.45 10.90
N ILE A 98 3.93 -4.22 9.91
CA ILE A 98 4.24 -3.53 8.65
C ILE A 98 4.62 -2.06 8.92
N ASP A 99 3.80 -1.34 9.67
CA ASP A 99 4.07 0.02 10.14
C ASP A 99 5.42 0.11 10.87
N THR A 100 5.66 -0.82 11.80
CA THR A 100 6.95 -0.94 12.49
C THR A 100 8.12 -1.15 11.54
N ALA A 101 7.94 -1.99 10.51
CA ALA A 101 8.99 -2.26 9.53
C ALA A 101 9.31 -1.03 8.66
N VAL A 102 8.30 -0.24 8.29
CA VAL A 102 8.47 0.99 7.49
C VAL A 102 9.09 2.13 8.32
N ALA A 103 8.78 2.22 9.62
CA ALA A 103 9.33 3.24 10.51
C ALA A 103 10.71 2.90 11.11
N ALA A 104 11.15 1.64 11.02
CA ALA A 104 12.44 1.19 11.56
C ALA A 104 13.70 1.84 10.95
N PRO A 105 13.76 2.13 9.63
CA PRO A 105 14.85 2.86 8.98
C PRO A 105 15.28 4.14 9.70
N THR A 106 16.59 4.41 9.70
CA THR A 106 17.17 5.64 10.25
C THR A 106 18.22 6.20 9.29
N GLY A 107 18.44 7.51 9.30
CA GLY A 107 19.38 8.19 8.40
C GLY A 107 18.70 8.89 7.23
N ASP A 108 19.50 9.41 6.30
CA ASP A 108 19.03 10.15 5.14
C ASP A 108 18.45 9.20 4.09
N GLY A 109 17.32 9.57 3.48
CA GLY A 109 16.65 8.79 2.44
C GLY A 109 15.66 7.74 2.96
N LYS A 110 15.54 7.59 4.28
CA LYS A 110 14.52 6.74 4.91
C LYS A 110 13.10 7.21 4.60
N ALA A 111 12.16 6.28 4.67
CA ALA A 111 10.73 6.54 4.71
C ALA A 111 10.38 7.51 5.85
N ASP A 112 9.60 8.53 5.51
CA ASP A 112 9.06 9.53 6.42
C ASP A 112 7.83 10.19 5.78
N GLY A 113 7.14 11.02 6.55
CA GLY A 113 5.95 11.69 6.03
C GLY A 113 4.84 10.70 5.73
N LYS A 114 4.01 10.98 4.72
CA LYS A 114 2.81 10.21 4.41
C LYS A 114 3.05 9.27 3.24
N GLY A 115 2.43 8.09 3.27
CA GLY A 115 2.48 7.18 2.14
C GLY A 115 1.47 6.06 2.19
N PHE A 116 1.55 5.17 1.20
CA PHE A 116 0.61 4.05 1.04
C PHE A 116 1.34 2.71 1.08
N ILE A 117 0.63 1.71 1.59
CA ILE A 117 1.10 0.33 1.60
C ILE A 117 -0.01 -0.52 1.01
N ILE A 118 0.31 -1.25 -0.05
CA ILE A 118 -0.56 -2.26 -0.61
C ILE A 118 -0.09 -3.59 -0.06
N VAL A 119 -0.98 -4.32 0.59
CA VAL A 119 -0.68 -5.62 1.16
C VAL A 119 -1.54 -6.65 0.47
N ASP A 120 -0.91 -7.61 -0.18
CA ASP A 120 -1.59 -8.73 -0.81
C ASP A 120 -1.21 -10.04 -0.12
N ASN A 121 -2.20 -10.91 0.10
CA ASN A 121 -1.97 -12.26 0.60
C ASN A 121 -2.52 -13.30 -0.38
N GLY A 122 -2.61 -13.01 -1.69
CA GLY A 122 -3.15 -13.92 -2.70
C GLY A 122 -4.64 -14.30 -2.53
N ILE A 123 -5.35 -13.70 -1.58
CA ILE A 123 -6.81 -13.85 -1.38
C ILE A 123 -7.47 -12.46 -1.41
N ASP A 124 -6.94 -11.57 -0.59
CA ASP A 124 -7.39 -10.20 -0.41
C ASP A 124 -6.20 -9.25 -0.59
N THR A 125 -6.43 -8.18 -1.31
CA THR A 125 -5.48 -7.05 -1.39
C THR A 125 -6.03 -5.89 -0.57
N LYS A 126 -5.22 -5.35 0.33
CA LYS A 126 -5.57 -4.18 1.15
C LYS A 126 -4.77 -2.99 0.69
N ILE A 127 -5.42 -1.86 0.56
CA ILE A 127 -4.76 -0.57 0.38
C ILE A 127 -4.83 0.17 1.70
N LEU A 128 -3.66 0.47 2.24
CA LEU A 128 -3.47 1.11 3.54
C LEU A 128 -2.81 2.47 3.34
N PHE A 129 -3.19 3.43 4.16
CA PHE A 129 -2.58 4.75 4.23
C PHE A 129 -1.88 4.93 5.57
N ASP A 130 -0.63 5.37 5.54
CA ASP A 130 0.10 5.78 6.72
C ASP A 130 0.19 7.32 6.79
N PRO A 131 -0.37 7.96 7.83
CA PRO A 131 -0.25 9.39 8.01
C PRO A 131 1.16 9.87 8.41
N ASP A 132 2.05 8.97 8.86
CA ASP A 132 3.43 9.22 9.29
C ASP A 132 4.33 7.95 9.29
N PHE A 133 4.94 7.63 8.14
CA PHE A 133 5.94 6.55 7.99
C PHE A 133 7.14 6.65 8.94
N SER A 134 7.38 7.81 9.58
CA SER A 134 8.49 7.95 10.52
C SER A 134 8.19 7.41 11.91
N ALA A 135 6.94 7.01 12.19
CA ALA A 135 6.52 6.59 13.52
C ALA A 135 5.50 5.45 13.50
N ALA A 136 5.94 4.29 14.01
CA ALA A 136 5.09 3.15 14.30
C ALA A 136 4.26 3.38 15.57
N SER A 137 3.27 4.26 15.50
CA SER A 137 2.31 4.44 16.58
C SER A 137 1.19 3.43 16.39
N GLY A 138 1.16 2.40 17.24
CA GLY A 138 0.41 1.17 16.97
C GLY A 138 -1.02 1.40 16.52
N GLY A 139 -1.24 1.20 15.21
CA GLY A 139 -2.48 1.49 14.50
C GLY A 139 -2.43 2.72 13.59
N SER A 140 -1.28 3.14 13.06
CA SER A 140 -1.20 4.27 12.11
C SER A 140 -1.87 3.96 10.77
N LEU A 141 -1.81 2.69 10.34
CA LEU A 141 -2.32 2.29 9.04
C LEU A 141 -3.84 2.35 9.02
N ILE A 142 -4.34 3.25 8.18
CA ILE A 142 -5.75 3.45 7.90
C ILE A 142 -6.10 2.58 6.69
N GLU A 143 -7.01 1.62 6.87
CA GLU A 143 -7.48 0.82 5.74
C GLU A 143 -8.38 1.66 4.85
N ILE A 144 -7.93 1.88 3.62
CA ILE A 144 -8.63 2.65 2.60
C ILE A 144 -9.60 1.78 1.83
N ALA A 145 -9.11 0.64 1.34
CA ALA A 145 -9.92 -0.27 0.56
C ALA A 145 -9.43 -1.72 0.68
N THR A 146 -10.34 -2.64 0.43
CA THR A 146 -10.09 -4.06 0.21
C THR A 146 -10.51 -4.42 -1.19
N ILE A 147 -9.60 -4.98 -1.97
CA ILE A 147 -9.90 -5.64 -3.23
C ILE A 147 -10.01 -7.15 -2.96
N THR A 148 -11.15 -7.73 -3.27
CA THR A 148 -11.42 -9.16 -2.99
C THR A 148 -11.30 -10.00 -4.27
N GLY A 149 -10.55 -11.11 -4.19
CA GLY A 149 -10.44 -12.09 -5.28
C GLY A 149 -9.44 -11.72 -6.38
N LEU A 150 -8.47 -10.84 -6.11
CA LEU A 150 -7.29 -10.71 -6.96
C LEU A 150 -6.50 -12.02 -6.84
N ALA A 151 -6.17 -12.63 -7.98
CA ALA A 151 -5.49 -13.91 -7.99
C ALA A 151 -4.00 -13.70 -7.67
N ASP A 152 -3.44 -14.56 -6.84
CA ASP A 152 -1.99 -14.62 -6.58
C ASP A 152 -1.19 -14.57 -7.91
N GLY A 153 -0.27 -13.60 -8.02
CA GLY A 153 0.51 -13.34 -9.24
C GLY A 153 -0.18 -12.51 -10.34
N SER A 154 -1.42 -12.03 -10.16
CA SER A 154 -1.89 -10.84 -10.91
C SER A 154 -1.24 -9.62 -10.27
N THR A 155 0.03 -9.39 -10.59
CA THR A 155 0.78 -8.22 -10.15
C THR A 155 -0.02 -6.98 -10.53
N ILE A 156 -0.32 -6.12 -9.54
CA ILE A 156 -0.64 -4.72 -9.82
C ILE A 156 0.55 -4.21 -10.63
N ASP A 157 0.35 -3.97 -11.92
CA ASP A 157 1.40 -3.44 -12.79
C ASP A 157 1.74 -2.04 -12.28
N ASP A 158 2.95 -1.79 -11.81
CA ASP A 158 3.43 -0.47 -11.41
C ASP A 158 4.42 0.10 -12.42
N ALA A 159 4.61 -0.59 -13.57
CA ALA A 159 5.51 -0.16 -14.60
C ALA A 159 5.08 1.23 -15.08
N ILE A 160 6.06 2.13 -15.22
CA ILE A 160 5.85 3.55 -15.55
C ILE A 160 5.03 3.73 -16.86
N ASP A 161 5.07 2.76 -17.77
CA ASP A 161 4.35 2.79 -19.04
C ASP A 161 2.90 2.29 -18.96
N ASN A 162 2.54 1.43 -18.01
CA ASN A 162 1.16 0.99 -17.79
C ASN A 162 0.82 0.68 -16.32
N PRO A 163 0.84 1.69 -15.43
CA PRO A 163 0.56 1.43 -14.03
C PRO A 163 -0.95 1.21 -13.81
N ASP A 164 -1.28 0.12 -13.10
CA ASP A 164 -2.56 -0.20 -12.44
C ASP A 164 -2.80 0.68 -11.21
N LEU A 165 -1.72 1.20 -10.62
CA LEU A 165 -1.80 2.20 -9.56
C LEU A 165 -1.01 3.46 -9.90
N VAL A 166 -1.70 4.59 -9.93
CA VAL A 166 -1.12 5.91 -10.15
C VAL A 166 -1.40 6.79 -8.94
N VAL A 167 -0.38 7.47 -8.42
CA VAL A 167 -0.59 8.62 -7.55
C VAL A 167 -0.30 9.88 -8.36
N VAL A 168 -1.27 10.79 -8.41
CA VAL A 168 -1.16 12.05 -9.17
C VAL A 168 -1.09 13.27 -8.24
N PRO A 169 -0.27 14.28 -8.58
CA PRO A 169 -0.34 15.62 -8.01
C PRO A 169 -1.75 16.23 -7.99
#